data_AF-A0A8H4NGX1-F1
#
_entry.id   AF-A0A8H4NGX1-F1
#
_cell.length_a   1.000
_cell.length_b   1.000
_cell.length_c   1.000
_cell.angle_alpha   90.00
_cell.angle_beta   90.00
_cell.angle_gamma   90.00
#
_symmetry.space_group_name_H-M   'P 1'
#
loop_
_entity.id
_entity.type
_entity.pdbx_description
1 polymer ?
#
loop_
_entity_poly.entity_id
_entity_poly.type
_entity_poly.pdbx_seq_one_letter_code
_entity_poly.pdbx_strand_id
1 'polypeptide(L)'
;MMGDIYRNAAGVVVWLEPATKTTARTFDLMERIVAVTQPHELSSLDTYIMSQKEFLQACGLPTIQDQAWIHLDRLFWNPWYYRMWIIQEENFNRVSTFIKSKFKPPSSVNIFNSSDDTYIKISPNPVLNLNQIIEMFRQENQFMSLDRLLALSMNSVATWPVDKIYGILGLASGSVASTIVPRYDLSPENLFRSLTEQLVKTSLDILSQASVPRWMKTRNLPSWVPDWSQPVGIEPLLSPLRRVYAMSCGDTKPRVNVTSQTLVVSGLIVDTIVSVGYIYLPKRRDTTKQRVIKMKGLSVGIRMNSFFMNLLLNWENLSSSIVTHPTREAVGSVFARTLIANLDILDGENISYQDAYACFRDALLGHTVDHWPKAVQDAQPRYLQAFDTIAHGRCLVITSRDYMGLGPLSSSVGDKVV
;
A
#
# COMPACT_ATOMS: atom_id res chain seq x y z
N MET A 1 -16.79 18.91 -17.34
CA MET A 1 -15.91 18.65 -16.17
C MET A 1 -14.50 18.32 -16.68
N MET A 2 -13.44 18.35 -15.85
CA MET A 2 -12.06 18.04 -16.32
C MET A 2 -11.94 16.70 -17.06
N GLY A 3 -12.67 15.67 -16.62
CA GLY A 3 -12.69 14.37 -17.31
C GLY A 3 -13.19 14.45 -18.76
N ASP A 4 -14.15 15.34 -19.04
CA ASP A 4 -14.64 15.56 -20.41
C ASP A 4 -13.60 16.26 -21.28
N ILE A 5 -12.83 17.18 -20.69
CA ILE A 5 -11.73 17.86 -21.38
C ILE A 5 -10.69 16.82 -21.80
N TYR A 6 -10.26 15.94 -20.88
CA TYR A 6 -9.26 14.92 -21.18
C TYR A 6 -9.74 13.85 -22.16
N ARG A 7 -11.03 13.44 -22.09
CA ARG A 7 -11.64 12.52 -23.06
C ARG A 7 -11.69 13.07 -24.48
N ASN A 8 -11.98 14.37 -24.62
CA ASN A 8 -12.14 15.02 -25.93
C ASN A 8 -10.83 15.63 -26.46
N ALA A 9 -9.76 15.64 -25.66
CA ALA A 9 -8.46 16.13 -26.10
C ALA A 9 -7.82 15.17 -27.10
N ALA A 10 -7.29 15.71 -28.20
CA ALA A 10 -6.56 14.93 -29.21
C ALA A 10 -5.26 14.30 -28.68
N GLY A 11 -4.71 14.86 -27.60
CA GLY A 11 -3.54 14.36 -26.88
C GLY A 11 -3.28 15.19 -25.63
N VAL A 12 -2.58 14.62 -24.66
CA VAL A 12 -2.11 15.33 -23.46
C VAL A 12 -0.59 15.44 -23.54
N VAL A 13 -0.08 16.65 -23.43
CA VAL A 13 1.36 16.90 -23.45
C VAL A 13 1.85 17.14 -22.04
N VAL A 14 2.74 16.25 -21.56
CA VAL A 14 3.26 16.31 -20.20
C VAL A 14 4.65 16.96 -20.21
N TRP A 15 4.79 18.05 -19.47
CA TRP A 15 6.08 18.70 -19.23
C TRP A 15 6.58 18.36 -17.82
N LEU A 16 7.68 17.60 -17.74
CA LEU A 16 8.28 17.22 -16.46
C LEU A 16 9.32 18.24 -16.01
N GLU A 17 10.35 18.47 -16.82
CA GLU A 17 11.42 19.42 -16.51
C GLU A 17 12.18 19.87 -17.78
N PRO A 18 12.92 21.00 -17.74
CA PRO A 18 13.81 21.38 -18.82
C PRO A 18 14.89 20.33 -19.07
N ALA A 19 15.16 20.02 -20.34
CA ALA A 19 16.21 19.08 -20.70
C ALA A 19 17.59 19.57 -20.23
N THR A 20 18.31 18.69 -19.53
CA THR A 20 19.69 18.89 -19.11
C THR A 20 20.62 18.00 -19.96
N LYS A 21 21.94 18.19 -19.81
CA LYS A 21 22.94 17.32 -20.47
C LYS A 21 22.82 15.84 -20.08
N THR A 22 22.16 15.53 -18.95
CA THR A 22 22.01 14.15 -18.45
C THR A 22 20.62 13.56 -18.68
N THR A 23 19.68 14.33 -19.23
CA THR A 23 18.30 13.89 -19.50
C THR A 23 18.25 12.72 -20.49
N ALA A 24 19.00 12.77 -21.60
CA ALA A 24 19.05 11.69 -22.57
C ALA A 24 19.54 10.37 -21.93
N ARG A 25 20.63 10.43 -21.16
CA ARG A 25 21.18 9.27 -20.44
C ARG A 25 20.21 8.68 -19.41
N THR A 26 19.38 9.51 -18.80
CA THR A 26 18.36 9.07 -17.84
C THR A 26 17.26 8.28 -18.55
N PHE A 27 16.81 8.76 -19.70
CA PHE A 27 15.82 8.04 -20.51
C PHE A 27 16.39 6.75 -21.13
N ASP A 28 17.64 6.76 -21.60
CA ASP A 28 18.32 5.53 -22.07
C ASP A 28 18.39 4.47 -20.97
N LEU A 29 18.69 4.89 -19.73
CA LEU A 29 18.70 4.01 -18.57
C LEU A 29 17.30 3.45 -18.28
N MET A 30 16.27 4.29 -18.36
CA MET A 30 14.87 3.85 -18.19
C MET A 30 14.48 2.80 -19.23
N GLU A 31 14.81 3.01 -20.51
CA GLU A 31 14.49 2.04 -21.58
C GLU A 31 15.19 0.69 -21.35
N ARG A 32 16.45 0.70 -20.91
CA ARG A 32 17.18 -0.54 -20.55
C ARG A 32 16.55 -1.26 -19.37
N ILE A 33 16.13 -0.52 -18.34
CA ILE A 33 15.40 -1.07 -17.20
C ILE A 33 14.13 -1.78 -17.67
N VAL A 34 13.38 -1.20 -18.61
CA VAL A 34 12.15 -1.83 -19.13
C VAL A 34 12.44 -3.10 -19.90
N ALA A 35 13.46 -3.07 -20.77
CA ALA A 35 13.82 -4.22 -21.59
C ALA A 35 14.14 -5.45 -20.72
N VAL A 36 14.97 -5.24 -19.69
CA VAL A 36 15.39 -6.29 -18.75
C VAL A 36 14.24 -6.76 -17.86
N THR A 37 13.31 -5.88 -17.51
CA THR A 37 12.24 -6.21 -16.55
C THR A 37 11.03 -6.91 -17.16
N GLN A 38 11.10 -7.33 -18.43
CA GLN A 38 10.06 -8.15 -19.01
C GLN A 38 10.09 -9.57 -18.40
N PRO A 39 8.92 -10.21 -18.14
CA PRO A 39 8.83 -11.47 -17.39
C PRO A 39 9.73 -12.60 -17.93
N HIS A 40 9.93 -12.66 -19.24
CA HIS A 40 10.74 -13.68 -19.90
C HIS A 40 12.25 -13.49 -19.66
N GLU A 41 12.74 -12.24 -19.59
CA GLU A 41 14.16 -11.95 -19.38
C GLU A 41 14.60 -12.10 -17.91
N LEU A 42 13.70 -11.86 -16.97
CA LEU A 42 13.99 -12.08 -15.55
C LEU A 42 13.88 -13.54 -15.13
N SER A 43 13.00 -14.32 -15.77
CA SER A 43 12.87 -15.76 -15.48
C SER A 43 14.12 -16.59 -15.82
N SER A 44 15.00 -16.06 -16.68
CA SER A 44 16.27 -16.70 -17.03
C SER A 44 17.44 -16.29 -16.11
N LEU A 45 17.23 -15.32 -15.22
CA LEU A 45 18.21 -14.85 -14.25
C LEU A 45 17.86 -15.41 -12.86
N ASP A 46 18.82 -16.11 -12.26
CA ASP A 46 18.75 -16.52 -10.84
C ASP A 46 18.99 -15.31 -9.93
N THR A 47 18.08 -14.34 -9.99
CA THR A 47 18.12 -13.06 -9.27
C THR A 47 18.32 -13.21 -7.76
N TYR A 48 17.96 -14.37 -7.20
CA TYR A 48 18.15 -14.72 -5.78
C TYR A 48 19.61 -15.03 -5.38
N ILE A 49 20.49 -15.39 -6.32
CA ILE A 49 21.87 -15.83 -6.02
C ILE A 49 22.89 -14.75 -6.39
N MET A 50 22.53 -13.83 -7.28
CA MET A 50 23.43 -12.82 -7.83
C MET A 50 23.67 -11.69 -6.85
N SER A 51 24.91 -11.21 -6.76
CA SER A 51 25.21 -9.94 -6.09
C SER A 51 24.72 -8.74 -6.92
N GLN A 52 24.55 -7.59 -6.27
CA GLN A 52 24.23 -6.29 -6.90
C GLN A 52 24.98 -6.03 -8.20
N LYS A 53 26.29 -6.26 -8.16
CA LYS A 53 27.18 -5.96 -9.26
C LYS A 53 26.96 -6.96 -10.41
N GLU A 54 26.78 -8.23 -10.09
CA GLU A 54 26.52 -9.30 -11.06
C GLU A 54 25.16 -9.10 -11.73
N PHE A 55 24.13 -8.75 -10.97
CA PHE A 55 22.80 -8.47 -11.50
C PHE A 55 22.84 -7.29 -12.48
N LEU A 56 23.37 -6.14 -12.04
CA LEU A 56 23.49 -4.96 -12.90
C LEU A 56 24.29 -5.27 -14.18
N GLN A 57 25.37 -6.03 -14.05
CA GLN A 57 26.20 -6.41 -15.19
C GLN A 57 25.49 -7.36 -16.15
N ALA A 58 24.79 -8.38 -15.65
CA ALA A 58 24.02 -9.32 -16.47
C ALA A 58 22.88 -8.64 -17.21
N CYS A 59 22.29 -7.61 -16.59
CA CYS A 59 21.23 -6.79 -17.17
C CYS A 59 21.76 -5.68 -18.11
N GLY A 60 23.08 -5.55 -18.30
CA GLY A 60 23.68 -4.45 -19.09
C GLY A 60 23.40 -3.04 -18.51
N LEU A 61 23.10 -2.97 -17.21
CA LEU A 61 22.80 -1.75 -16.48
C LEU A 61 24.08 -1.11 -15.92
N PRO A 62 24.13 0.22 -15.80
CA PRO A 62 25.28 0.91 -15.24
C PRO A 62 25.45 0.57 -13.75
N THR A 63 26.68 0.73 -13.25
CA THR A 63 26.99 0.50 -11.84
C THR A 63 26.19 1.44 -10.94
N ILE A 64 25.98 1.06 -9.68
CA ILE A 64 25.18 1.87 -8.73
C ILE A 64 25.77 3.26 -8.44
N GLN A 65 27.06 3.47 -8.70
CA GLN A 65 27.69 4.79 -8.57
C GLN A 65 27.40 5.72 -9.75
N ASP A 66 26.77 5.23 -10.82
CA ASP A 66 26.43 6.04 -11.97
C ASP A 66 25.40 7.11 -11.62
N GLN A 67 25.68 8.36 -12.01
CA GLN A 67 24.82 9.52 -11.77
C GLN A 67 23.46 9.38 -12.46
N ALA A 68 23.33 8.56 -13.51
CA ALA A 68 22.07 8.29 -14.18
C ALA A 68 20.99 7.79 -13.20
N TRP A 69 21.38 7.03 -12.17
CA TRP A 69 20.45 6.57 -11.12
C TRP A 69 19.92 7.70 -10.24
N ILE A 70 20.76 8.69 -9.91
CA ILE A 70 20.35 9.87 -9.13
C ILE A 70 19.41 10.76 -9.93
N HIS A 71 19.69 10.93 -11.22
CA HIS A 71 18.80 11.67 -12.12
C HIS A 71 17.46 10.96 -12.31
N LEU A 72 17.47 9.62 -12.42
CA LEU A 72 16.25 8.83 -12.49
C LEU A 72 15.42 8.95 -11.20
N ASP A 73 16.05 8.87 -10.02
CA ASP A 73 15.35 9.11 -8.75
C ASP A 73 14.70 10.50 -8.75
N ARG A 74 15.47 11.55 -9.06
CA ARG A 74 14.94 12.92 -9.13
C ARG A 74 13.75 13.05 -10.07
N LEU A 75 13.79 12.37 -11.22
CA LEU A 75 12.69 12.36 -12.17
C LEU A 75 11.42 11.73 -11.57
N PHE A 76 11.54 10.64 -10.82
CA PHE A 76 10.40 10.01 -10.14
C PHE A 76 9.86 10.84 -8.97
N TRP A 77 10.69 11.70 -8.38
CA TRP A 77 10.27 12.72 -7.41
C TRP A 77 9.63 13.96 -8.05
N ASN A 78 9.45 14.00 -9.37
CA ASN A 78 8.77 15.11 -10.02
C ASN A 78 7.34 15.26 -9.45
N PRO A 79 6.94 16.48 -9.01
CA PRO A 79 5.61 16.71 -8.45
C PRO A 79 4.45 16.24 -9.33
N TRP A 80 4.63 16.19 -10.65
CA TRP A 80 3.61 15.71 -11.59
C TRP A 80 3.08 14.31 -11.20
N TYR A 81 3.96 13.36 -10.85
CA TYR A 81 3.56 11.99 -10.48
C TYR A 81 2.72 11.89 -9.21
N TYR A 82 2.70 12.93 -8.39
CA TYR A 82 1.90 12.97 -7.17
C TYR A 82 0.53 13.59 -7.39
N ARG A 83 0.32 14.40 -8.44
CA ARG A 83 -0.88 15.24 -8.56
C ARG A 83 -2.14 14.40 -8.69
N MET A 84 -3.21 14.75 -7.98
CA MET A 84 -4.48 14.03 -8.08
C MET A 84 -5.04 13.95 -9.51
N TRP A 85 -4.92 15.04 -10.27
CA TRP A 85 -5.47 15.16 -11.62
C TRP A 85 -4.80 14.24 -12.65
N ILE A 86 -3.58 13.77 -12.38
CA ILE A 86 -2.84 12.89 -13.28
C ILE A 86 -3.57 11.58 -13.56
N ILE A 87 -4.37 11.11 -12.60
CA ILE A 87 -5.09 9.85 -12.71
C ILE A 87 -6.12 9.96 -13.85
N GLN A 88 -6.79 11.11 -14.00
CA GLN A 88 -7.69 11.35 -15.13
C GLN A 88 -6.93 11.61 -16.43
N GLU A 89 -5.84 12.38 -16.37
CA GLU A 89 -4.97 12.68 -17.52
C GLU A 89 -4.54 11.40 -18.25
N GLU A 90 -4.04 10.42 -17.50
CA GLU A 90 -3.50 9.17 -18.04
C GLU A 90 -4.55 8.10 -18.38
N ASN A 91 -5.74 8.16 -17.79
CA ASN A 91 -6.80 7.17 -18.04
C ASN A 91 -7.72 7.56 -19.20
N PHE A 92 -8.00 8.85 -19.40
CA PHE A 92 -8.91 9.29 -20.47
C PHE A 92 -8.22 9.60 -21.78
N ASN A 93 -6.96 10.01 -21.76
CA ASN A 93 -6.22 10.27 -22.99
C ASN A 93 -5.24 9.14 -23.30
N ARG A 94 -5.35 8.55 -24.50
CA ARG A 94 -4.47 7.46 -24.96
C ARG A 94 -3.18 7.95 -25.61
N VAL A 95 -3.05 9.26 -25.84
CA VAL A 95 -1.88 9.90 -26.46
C VAL A 95 -1.28 10.90 -25.48
N SER A 96 -0.73 10.37 -24.38
CA SER A 96 0.18 11.15 -23.53
C SER A 96 1.54 11.26 -24.21
N THR A 97 1.92 12.46 -24.64
CA THR A 97 3.27 12.73 -25.16
C THR A 97 4.06 13.47 -24.10
N PHE A 98 5.05 12.81 -23.51
CA PHE A 98 5.99 13.49 -22.63
C PHE A 98 6.95 14.31 -23.49
N ILE A 99 7.13 15.58 -23.18
CA ILE A 99 8.03 16.42 -23.98
C ILE A 99 9.46 15.85 -23.85
N LYS A 100 9.97 15.34 -24.99
CA LYS A 100 11.27 14.67 -25.23
C LYS A 100 11.39 13.19 -24.85
N SER A 101 10.28 12.48 -24.62
CA SER A 101 10.28 11.01 -24.57
C SER A 101 8.86 10.45 -24.78
N LYS A 102 8.71 9.32 -25.48
CA LYS A 102 7.40 8.63 -25.62
C LYS A 102 7.09 7.71 -24.43
N PHE A 103 7.74 7.92 -23.29
CA PHE A 103 7.87 6.89 -22.28
C PHE A 103 6.79 6.93 -21.21
N LYS A 104 6.09 5.81 -21.06
CA LYS A 104 5.28 5.48 -19.89
C LYS A 104 6.08 4.53 -18.99
N PRO A 105 6.31 4.86 -17.71
CA PRO A 105 7.00 3.96 -16.80
C PRO A 105 6.27 2.62 -16.74
N PRO A 106 6.94 1.48 -16.92
CA PRO A 106 6.28 0.19 -16.87
C PRO A 106 5.94 -0.16 -15.42
N SER A 107 4.93 -1.00 -15.24
CA SER A 107 4.58 -1.67 -13.98
C SER A 107 5.70 -2.54 -13.42
N SER A 108 6.67 -2.90 -14.26
CA SER A 108 7.81 -3.74 -13.93
C SER A 108 8.93 -3.05 -13.13
N VAL A 109 8.83 -1.73 -12.87
CA VAL A 109 9.73 -1.02 -11.93
C VAL A 109 9.61 -1.58 -10.50
N ASN A 110 8.53 -2.32 -10.19
CA ASN A 110 8.34 -3.06 -8.94
C ASN A 110 9.49 -4.05 -8.62
N ILE A 111 10.23 -4.52 -9.63
CA ILE A 111 11.30 -5.51 -9.48
C ILE A 111 12.54 -4.88 -8.81
N PHE A 112 12.69 -3.56 -8.91
CA PHE A 112 13.68 -2.78 -8.18
C PHE A 112 13.14 -2.21 -6.86
N ASN A 113 12.00 -2.72 -6.35
CA ASN A 113 11.39 -2.30 -5.09
C ASN A 113 11.15 -3.47 -4.12
N SER A 114 11.38 -4.72 -4.53
CA SER A 114 11.25 -5.88 -3.65
C SER A 114 12.55 -6.11 -2.88
N SER A 115 12.47 -6.00 -1.56
CA SER A 115 13.54 -5.99 -0.57
C SER A 115 14.20 -4.63 -0.37
N ASP A 116 14.36 -4.26 0.89
CA ASP A 116 14.94 -3.00 1.37
C ASP A 116 16.45 -2.83 1.02
N ASP A 117 16.95 -3.68 0.12
CA ASP A 117 18.30 -3.71 -0.44
C ASP A 117 18.26 -3.72 -1.97
N THR A 118 17.33 -2.94 -2.52
CA THR A 118 17.33 -2.70 -3.95
C THR A 118 18.66 -2.12 -4.36
N TYR A 119 19.19 -2.78 -5.39
CA TYR A 119 20.47 -2.49 -5.96
C TYR A 119 20.61 -1.06 -6.46
N ILE A 120 19.51 -0.31 -6.52
CA ILE A 120 19.50 1.12 -6.74
C ILE A 120 18.63 1.87 -5.74
N LYS A 121 19.20 2.93 -5.14
CA LYS A 121 18.52 3.91 -4.27
C LYS A 121 17.56 4.80 -5.08
N ILE A 122 16.51 4.23 -5.65
CA ILE A 122 15.42 4.97 -6.27
C ILE A 122 14.14 4.72 -5.48
N SER A 123 13.33 5.75 -5.26
CA SER A 123 11.98 5.61 -4.69
C SER A 123 10.92 5.84 -5.78
N PRO A 124 10.56 4.80 -6.57
CA PRO A 124 9.60 4.93 -7.66
C PRO A 124 8.13 4.97 -7.18
N ASN A 125 7.88 4.97 -5.86
CA ASN A 125 6.54 4.86 -5.26
C ASN A 125 5.43 5.71 -5.91
N PRO A 126 5.63 6.98 -6.29
CA PRO A 126 4.56 7.80 -6.88
C PRO A 126 4.17 7.29 -8.27
N VAL A 127 5.18 6.90 -9.04
CA VAL A 127 5.04 6.34 -10.38
C VAL A 127 4.37 4.97 -10.32
N LEU A 128 4.80 4.13 -9.38
CA LEU A 128 4.22 2.81 -9.15
C LEU A 128 2.76 2.91 -8.72
N ASN A 129 2.44 3.80 -7.77
CA ASN A 129 1.07 4.05 -7.34
C ASN A 129 0.19 4.44 -8.53
N LEU A 130 0.62 5.42 -9.34
CA LEU A 130 -0.12 5.83 -10.52
C LEU A 130 -0.33 4.68 -11.52
N ASN A 131 0.72 3.93 -11.83
CA ASN A 131 0.64 2.79 -12.74
C ASN A 131 -0.33 1.73 -12.23
N GLN A 132 -0.28 1.42 -10.94
CA GLN A 132 -1.17 0.44 -10.32
C GLN A 132 -2.64 0.88 -10.39
N ILE A 133 -2.93 2.16 -10.15
CA ILE A 133 -4.27 2.72 -10.33
C ILE A 133 -4.75 2.57 -11.77
N ILE A 134 -3.90 2.92 -12.74
CA ILE A 134 -4.23 2.81 -14.17
C ILE A 134 -4.49 1.35 -14.56
N GLU A 135 -3.66 0.42 -14.10
CA GLU A 135 -3.81 -1.00 -14.41
C GLU A 135 -5.09 -1.58 -13.82
N MET A 136 -5.38 -1.30 -12.55
CA MET A 136 -6.61 -1.74 -11.91
C MET A 136 -7.84 -1.15 -12.60
N PHE A 137 -7.82 0.14 -12.91
CA PHE A 137 -8.92 0.78 -13.62
C PHE A 137 -9.19 0.15 -14.99
N ARG A 138 -8.13 -0.30 -15.69
CA ARG A 138 -8.26 -1.04 -16.95
C ARG A 138 -8.80 -2.46 -16.75
N GLN A 139 -8.29 -3.19 -15.75
CA GLN A 139 -8.73 -4.55 -15.43
C GLN A 139 -10.22 -4.60 -15.03
N GLU A 140 -10.71 -3.55 -14.37
CA GLU A 140 -12.12 -3.41 -13.97
C GLU A 140 -13.01 -2.78 -15.07
N ASN A 141 -12.63 -2.90 -16.34
CA ASN A 141 -13.37 -2.36 -17.48
C ASN A 141 -13.75 -0.87 -17.35
N GLN A 142 -12.93 -0.07 -16.67
CA GLN A 142 -13.16 1.36 -16.43
C GLN A 142 -14.37 1.68 -15.53
N PHE A 143 -14.80 0.72 -14.70
CA PHE A 143 -15.82 0.92 -13.68
C PHE A 143 -15.24 0.68 -12.30
N MET A 144 -15.13 1.73 -11.48
CA MET A 144 -14.69 1.60 -10.09
C MET A 144 -15.51 2.52 -9.19
N SER A 145 -15.89 2.00 -8.02
CA SER A 145 -16.62 2.79 -7.03
C SER A 145 -15.74 3.90 -6.43
N LEU A 146 -16.38 4.99 -6.00
CA LEU A 146 -15.68 6.18 -5.51
C LEU A 146 -14.83 5.90 -4.26
N ASP A 147 -15.30 5.07 -3.33
CA ASP A 147 -14.58 4.66 -2.12
C ASP A 147 -13.28 3.91 -2.44
N ARG A 148 -13.30 3.03 -3.45
CA ARG A 148 -12.10 2.31 -3.91
C ARG A 148 -11.10 3.26 -4.57
N LEU A 149 -11.57 4.15 -5.44
CA LEU A 149 -10.70 5.18 -6.05
C LEU A 149 -10.07 6.10 -4.99
N LEU A 150 -10.79 6.44 -3.92
CA LEU A 150 -10.26 7.23 -2.80
C LEU A 150 -9.14 6.49 -2.05
N ALA A 151 -9.32 5.20 -1.77
CA ALA A 151 -8.28 4.38 -1.14
C ALA A 151 -7.03 4.28 -2.04
N LEU A 152 -7.23 4.01 -3.33
CA LEU A 152 -6.17 3.89 -4.32
C LEU A 152 -5.36 5.18 -4.51
N SER A 153 -6.05 6.33 -4.49
CA SER A 153 -5.45 7.65 -4.70
C SER A 153 -5.05 8.35 -3.40
N MET A 154 -5.03 7.64 -2.27
CA MET A 154 -4.76 8.21 -0.95
C MET A 154 -3.42 8.96 -0.91
N ASN A 155 -2.41 8.45 -1.62
CA ASN A 155 -1.05 9.00 -1.68
C ASN A 155 -0.87 10.12 -2.71
N SER A 156 -1.86 10.37 -3.57
CA SER A 156 -1.84 11.50 -4.49
C SER A 156 -2.03 12.82 -3.72
N VAL A 157 -1.55 13.94 -4.23
CA VAL A 157 -1.62 15.25 -3.59
C VAL A 157 -2.48 16.19 -4.42
N ALA A 158 -3.18 17.09 -3.72
CA ALA A 158 -3.90 18.17 -4.35
C ALA A 158 -3.60 19.48 -3.61
N THR A 159 -3.50 20.58 -4.37
CA THR A 159 -3.31 21.91 -3.79
C THR A 159 -4.55 22.32 -3.00
N TRP A 160 -5.74 22.08 -3.56
CA TRP A 160 -7.00 22.29 -2.88
C TRP A 160 -7.52 20.96 -2.33
N PRO A 161 -7.85 20.84 -1.03
CA PRO A 161 -8.29 19.56 -0.46
C PRO A 161 -9.49 18.92 -1.17
N VAL A 162 -10.42 19.73 -1.68
CA VAL A 162 -11.61 19.26 -2.40
C VAL A 162 -11.28 18.53 -3.70
N ASP A 163 -10.14 18.85 -4.33
CA ASP A 163 -9.69 18.19 -5.56
C ASP A 163 -9.32 16.72 -5.34
N LYS A 164 -9.14 16.28 -4.08
CA LYS A 164 -8.96 14.85 -3.78
C LYS A 164 -10.20 14.02 -4.13
N ILE A 165 -11.37 14.64 -4.15
CA ILE A 165 -12.60 14.02 -4.64
C ILE A 165 -12.80 14.38 -6.11
N TYR A 166 -12.78 15.68 -6.44
CA TYR A 166 -13.10 16.13 -7.81
C TYR A 166 -12.12 15.57 -8.87
N GLY A 167 -10.87 15.37 -8.49
CA GLY A 167 -9.80 14.80 -9.31
C GLY A 167 -10.00 13.34 -9.71
N ILE A 168 -10.96 12.61 -9.14
CA ILE A 168 -11.29 11.23 -9.52
C ILE A 168 -12.76 11.02 -9.92
N LEU A 169 -13.62 12.04 -9.79
CA LEU A 169 -15.04 11.91 -10.14
C LEU A 169 -15.29 11.44 -11.57
N GLY A 170 -14.44 11.84 -12.53
CA GLY A 170 -14.59 11.41 -13.92
C GLY A 170 -14.43 9.90 -14.11
N LEU A 171 -13.66 9.25 -13.23
CA LEU A 171 -13.34 7.81 -13.23
C LEU A 171 -14.33 7.00 -12.39
N ALA A 172 -15.00 7.65 -11.44
CA ALA A 172 -15.89 6.99 -10.51
C ALA A 172 -17.20 6.58 -11.18
N SER A 173 -17.67 5.39 -10.85
CA SER A 173 -19.00 4.91 -11.21
C SER A 173 -19.90 4.83 -9.97
N GLY A 174 -21.21 4.66 -10.19
CA GLY A 174 -22.19 4.47 -9.13
C GLY A 174 -22.99 5.73 -8.76
N SER A 175 -24.04 5.51 -7.97
CA SER A 175 -25.04 6.52 -7.61
C SER A 175 -24.48 7.64 -6.74
N VAL A 176 -23.50 7.37 -5.88
CA VAL A 176 -22.89 8.40 -5.03
C VAL A 176 -22.12 9.41 -5.89
N ALA A 177 -21.27 8.92 -6.80
CA ALA A 177 -20.47 9.77 -7.67
C ALA A 177 -21.33 10.70 -8.55
N SER A 178 -22.47 10.22 -9.04
CA SER A 178 -23.37 11.00 -9.90
C SER A 178 -24.10 12.15 -9.18
N THR A 179 -24.16 12.13 -7.84
CA THR A 179 -24.75 13.23 -7.05
C THR A 179 -23.80 14.40 -6.81
N ILE A 180 -22.48 14.21 -7.06
CA ILE A 180 -21.46 15.17 -6.68
C ILE A 180 -21.23 16.16 -7.83
N VAL A 181 -21.60 17.42 -7.59
CA VAL A 181 -21.29 18.54 -8.49
C VAL A 181 -20.11 19.32 -7.89
N PRO A 182 -19.00 19.51 -8.62
CA PRO A 182 -17.86 20.27 -8.13
C PRO A 182 -18.23 21.69 -7.73
N ARG A 183 -17.99 21.99 -6.46
CA ARG A 183 -18.23 23.29 -5.82
C ARG A 183 -17.01 23.67 -4.98
N TYR A 184 -16.32 24.74 -5.36
CA TYR A 184 -15.11 25.22 -4.69
C TYR A 184 -15.41 26.25 -3.59
N ASP A 185 -16.66 26.69 -3.49
CA ASP A 185 -17.22 27.47 -2.38
C ASP A 185 -17.50 26.63 -1.13
N LEU A 186 -17.50 25.30 -1.25
CA LEU A 186 -17.64 24.39 -0.12
C LEU A 186 -16.36 24.28 0.69
N SER A 187 -16.49 24.26 2.01
CA SER A 187 -15.39 23.89 2.88
C SER A 187 -15.05 22.39 2.71
N PRO A 188 -13.76 22.00 2.79
CA PRO A 188 -13.36 20.59 2.73
C PRO A 188 -14.10 19.72 3.75
N GLU A 189 -14.30 20.22 4.97
CA GLU A 189 -15.03 19.52 6.04
C GLU A 189 -16.43 19.10 5.61
N ASN A 190 -17.17 20.04 5.02
CA ASN A 190 -18.54 19.81 4.61
C ASN A 190 -18.61 18.82 3.45
N LEU A 191 -17.70 18.94 2.48
CA LEU A 191 -17.62 18.00 1.37
C LEU A 191 -17.25 16.59 1.88
N PHE A 192 -16.23 16.48 2.73
CA PHE A 192 -15.73 15.21 3.21
C PHE A 192 -16.77 14.47 4.04
N ARG A 193 -17.42 15.19 4.95
CA ARG A 193 -18.52 14.65 5.76
C ARG A 193 -19.69 14.21 4.90
N SER A 194 -20.18 15.07 4.01
CA SER A 194 -21.35 14.76 3.18
C SER A 194 -21.12 13.55 2.29
N LEU A 195 -19.90 13.43 1.74
CA LEU A 195 -19.52 12.24 0.96
C LEU A 195 -19.47 10.99 1.83
N THR A 196 -18.81 11.06 2.99
CA THR A 196 -18.71 9.91 3.89
C THR A 196 -20.08 9.45 4.35
N GLU A 197 -21.00 10.39 4.66
CA GLU A 197 -22.39 10.08 5.01
C GLU A 197 -23.11 9.28 3.92
N GLN A 198 -22.88 9.60 2.64
CA GLN A 198 -23.48 8.85 1.54
C GLN A 198 -22.87 7.45 1.41
N LEU A 199 -21.55 7.33 1.56
CA LEU A 199 -20.84 6.06 1.43
C LEU A 199 -21.15 5.07 2.56
N VAL A 200 -21.28 5.54 3.81
CA VAL A 200 -21.60 4.67 4.97
C VAL A 200 -23.00 4.04 4.90
N LYS A 201 -23.91 4.62 4.09
CA LYS A 201 -25.25 4.05 3.85
C LYS A 201 -25.19 2.80 2.97
N THR A 202 -24.13 2.63 2.17
CA THR A 202 -23.94 1.46 1.31
C THR A 202 -22.97 0.45 1.91
N SER A 203 -21.84 0.90 2.46
CA SER A 203 -20.83 0.05 3.11
C SER A 203 -20.08 0.84 4.19
N LEU A 204 -19.68 0.16 5.28
CA LEU A 204 -18.84 0.75 6.33
C LEU A 204 -17.35 0.75 5.98
N ASP A 205 -16.95 0.19 4.84
CA ASP A 205 -15.52 0.04 4.48
C ASP A 205 -14.78 1.38 4.38
N ILE A 206 -15.50 2.46 4.05
CA ILE A 206 -14.94 3.82 4.02
C ILE A 206 -14.36 4.25 5.37
N LEU A 207 -14.88 3.69 6.48
CA LEU A 207 -14.36 3.94 7.83
C LEU A 207 -12.95 3.39 8.03
N SER A 208 -12.51 2.42 7.23
CA SER A 208 -11.12 1.94 7.24
C SER A 208 -10.12 2.99 6.76
N GLN A 209 -10.59 4.05 6.08
CA GLN A 209 -9.79 5.20 5.67
C GLN A 209 -9.82 6.34 6.71
N ALA A 210 -10.68 6.25 7.73
CA ALA A 210 -10.72 7.25 8.79
C ALA A 210 -9.42 7.20 9.59
N SER A 211 -8.74 8.35 9.67
CA SER A 211 -7.46 8.46 10.36
C SER A 211 -7.65 8.69 11.85
N VAL A 212 -6.63 8.36 12.64
CA VAL A 212 -6.62 8.71 14.06
C VAL A 212 -6.61 10.24 14.21
N PRO A 213 -7.40 10.83 15.13
CA PRO A 213 -7.52 12.29 15.28
C PRO A 213 -6.20 13.06 15.35
N ARG A 214 -5.14 12.44 15.89
CA ARG A 214 -3.79 13.02 15.99
C ARG A 214 -3.17 13.35 14.62
N TRP A 215 -3.63 12.72 13.55
CA TRP A 215 -3.11 12.91 12.19
C TRP A 215 -4.04 13.70 11.28
N MET A 216 -5.22 14.11 11.78
CA MET A 216 -6.11 15.00 11.05
C MET A 216 -5.54 16.42 11.03
N LYS A 217 -5.51 17.05 9.86
CA LYS A 217 -5.16 18.48 9.71
C LYS A 217 -6.41 19.35 9.64
N THR A 218 -7.48 18.81 9.08
CA THR A 218 -8.75 19.49 8.94
C THR A 218 -9.41 19.62 10.33
N ARG A 219 -9.61 20.85 10.81
CA ARG A 219 -10.18 21.10 12.13
C ARG A 219 -11.66 20.73 12.15
N ASN A 220 -12.14 20.24 13.30
CA ASN A 220 -13.55 19.92 13.55
C ASN A 220 -14.15 18.80 12.68
N LEU A 221 -13.31 18.02 11.99
CA LEU A 221 -13.77 16.85 11.26
C LEU A 221 -14.16 15.73 12.26
N PRO A 222 -15.35 15.12 12.14
CA PRO A 222 -15.71 13.98 12.98
C PRO A 222 -14.74 12.81 12.82
N SER A 223 -14.54 12.01 13.87
CA SER A 223 -13.61 10.87 13.86
C SER A 223 -13.93 9.78 12.83
N TRP A 224 -15.18 9.70 12.37
CA TRP A 224 -15.65 8.73 11.37
C TRP A 224 -15.48 9.22 9.93
N VAL A 225 -15.11 10.49 9.74
CA VAL A 225 -14.92 11.09 8.41
C VAL A 225 -13.43 11.05 8.05
N PRO A 226 -13.04 10.41 6.92
CA PRO A 226 -11.66 10.44 6.46
C PRO A 226 -11.20 11.86 6.12
N ASP A 227 -9.99 12.23 6.57
CA ASP A 227 -9.35 13.48 6.19
C ASP A 227 -8.55 13.28 4.90
N TRP A 228 -9.20 13.43 3.75
CA TRP A 228 -8.54 13.28 2.44
C TRP A 228 -7.61 14.45 2.10
N SER A 229 -7.51 15.49 2.94
CA SER A 229 -6.69 16.67 2.66
C SER A 229 -5.19 16.38 2.61
N GLN A 230 -4.74 15.22 3.11
CA GLN A 230 -3.34 14.84 3.17
C GLN A 230 -3.14 13.37 2.79
N PRO A 231 -1.98 13.02 2.24
CA PRO A 231 -1.55 11.63 2.17
C PRO A 231 -1.49 11.01 3.56
N VAL A 232 -2.21 9.91 3.76
CA VAL A 232 -2.12 9.11 4.98
C VAL A 232 -0.97 8.13 4.79
N GLY A 233 0.05 8.20 5.64
CA GLY A 233 1.24 7.34 5.54
C GLY A 233 0.99 5.86 5.86
N ILE A 234 -0.25 5.49 6.18
CA ILE A 234 -0.70 4.15 6.56
C ILE A 234 -1.86 3.77 5.65
N GLU A 235 -1.67 2.68 4.92
CA GLU A 235 -2.66 2.13 3.99
C GLU A 235 -3.89 1.58 4.76
N PRO A 236 -5.13 1.86 4.32
CA PRO A 236 -6.35 1.25 4.87
C PRO A 236 -6.26 -0.27 4.85
N LEU A 237 -6.90 -0.92 5.82
CA LEU A 237 -6.87 -2.39 5.90
C LEU A 237 -7.57 -3.01 4.68
N LEU A 238 -8.65 -2.37 4.23
CA LEU A 238 -9.48 -2.78 3.10
C LEU A 238 -9.03 -2.09 1.80
N SER A 239 -7.73 -1.92 1.62
CA SER A 239 -7.20 -1.32 0.39
C SER A 239 -7.55 -2.15 -0.84
N PRO A 240 -8.05 -1.54 -1.94
CA PRO A 240 -8.37 -2.26 -3.17
C PRO A 240 -7.20 -2.96 -3.83
N LEU A 241 -5.96 -2.54 -3.49
CA LEU A 241 -4.72 -3.21 -3.94
C LEU A 241 -4.62 -4.66 -3.46
N ARG A 242 -5.46 -5.06 -2.50
CA ARG A 242 -5.40 -6.34 -1.81
C ARG A 242 -6.77 -6.97 -1.78
N ARG A 243 -6.81 -8.29 -1.93
CA ARG A 243 -8.02 -9.08 -1.68
C ARG A 243 -8.03 -9.54 -0.23
N VAL A 244 -8.24 -8.59 0.69
CA VAL A 244 -8.57 -8.95 2.07
C VAL A 244 -10.03 -9.39 2.09
N TYR A 245 -10.28 -10.68 2.36
CA TYR A 245 -11.63 -11.23 2.41
C TYR A 245 -12.26 -10.93 3.78
N ALA A 246 -12.96 -9.80 3.89
CA ALA A 246 -13.79 -9.47 5.06
C ALA A 246 -15.24 -9.88 4.79
N MET A 247 -15.65 -11.07 5.28
CA MET A 247 -16.97 -11.65 5.00
C MET A 247 -17.87 -11.79 6.24
N SER A 248 -17.46 -11.22 7.39
CA SER A 248 -18.14 -11.45 8.67
C SER A 248 -19.59 -10.97 8.72
N CYS A 249 -19.98 -10.02 7.86
CA CYS A 249 -21.35 -9.49 7.78
C CYS A 249 -22.26 -10.26 6.81
N GLY A 250 -21.72 -11.16 5.98
CA GLY A 250 -22.46 -11.81 4.90
C GLY A 250 -23.19 -10.79 4.01
N ASP A 251 -24.48 -11.00 3.76
CA ASP A 251 -25.33 -10.09 2.98
C ASP A 251 -25.99 -8.97 3.80
N THR A 252 -25.59 -8.79 5.06
CA THR A 252 -26.21 -7.81 5.97
C THR A 252 -25.82 -6.39 5.56
N LYS A 253 -26.83 -5.56 5.29
CA LYS A 253 -26.63 -4.14 4.98
C LYS A 253 -26.40 -3.30 6.24
N PRO A 254 -25.59 -2.23 6.16
CA PRO A 254 -25.33 -1.39 7.31
C PRO A 254 -26.58 -0.64 7.76
N ARG A 255 -26.80 -0.59 9.08
CA ARG A 255 -27.84 0.25 9.70
C ARG A 255 -27.16 1.44 10.35
N VAL A 256 -27.27 2.58 9.69
CA VAL A 256 -26.58 3.82 10.10
C VAL A 256 -27.57 4.93 10.35
N ASN A 257 -27.29 5.74 11.36
CA ASN A 257 -27.93 7.02 11.58
C ASN A 257 -26.84 8.08 11.74
N VAL A 258 -26.88 9.10 10.88
CA VAL A 258 -25.85 10.14 10.83
C VAL A 258 -26.48 11.45 11.28
N THR A 259 -25.84 12.07 12.27
CA THR A 259 -26.10 13.44 12.68
C THR A 259 -24.95 14.34 12.19
N SER A 260 -24.99 15.64 12.50
CA SER A 260 -23.97 16.58 12.05
C SER A 260 -22.54 16.22 12.49
N GLN A 261 -22.38 15.55 13.65
CA GLN A 261 -21.07 15.19 14.25
C GLN A 261 -20.94 13.72 14.63
N THR A 262 -22.03 12.96 14.71
CA THR A 262 -22.03 11.59 15.24
C THR A 262 -22.59 10.62 14.21
N LEU A 263 -21.83 9.56 13.95
CA LEU A 263 -22.27 8.38 13.24
C LEU A 263 -22.66 7.31 14.27
N VAL A 264 -23.91 6.86 14.22
CA VAL A 264 -24.41 5.73 14.99
C VAL A 264 -24.56 4.55 14.04
N VAL A 265 -23.92 3.42 14.37
CA VAL A 265 -24.02 2.17 13.61
C VAL A 265 -24.58 1.07 14.49
N SER A 266 -25.30 0.11 13.89
CA SER A 266 -25.68 -1.13 14.57
C SER A 266 -24.73 -2.25 14.17
N GLY A 267 -24.31 -3.05 15.14
CA GLY A 267 -23.46 -4.23 14.93
C GLY A 267 -23.59 -5.22 16.08
N LEU A 268 -22.91 -6.37 15.97
CA LEU A 268 -22.94 -7.42 16.99
C LEU A 268 -21.62 -7.37 17.75
N ILE A 269 -21.67 -7.05 19.04
CA ILE A 269 -20.47 -7.13 19.87
C ILE A 269 -20.00 -8.60 19.92
N VAL A 270 -18.92 -8.89 19.22
CA VAL A 270 -18.29 -10.21 19.16
C VAL A 270 -17.55 -10.47 20.47
N ASP A 271 -16.76 -9.50 20.91
CA ASP A 271 -15.92 -9.63 22.10
C ASP A 271 -15.37 -8.26 22.59
N THR A 272 -14.55 -8.29 23.65
CA THR A 272 -13.84 -7.15 24.23
C THR A 272 -12.33 -7.42 24.21
N ILE A 273 -11.55 -6.43 23.82
CA ILE A 273 -10.08 -6.49 23.81
C ILE A 273 -9.57 -6.54 25.26
N VAL A 274 -8.75 -7.54 25.58
CA VAL A 274 -8.12 -7.72 26.91
C VAL A 274 -6.61 -7.57 26.88
N SER A 275 -5.99 -7.61 25.70
CA SER A 275 -4.56 -7.38 25.53
C SER A 275 -4.26 -6.70 24.19
N VAL A 276 -3.29 -5.80 24.20
CA VAL A 276 -2.84 -5.02 23.05
C VAL A 276 -1.32 -5.09 22.97
N GLY A 277 -0.80 -5.49 21.81
CA GLY A 277 0.63 -5.56 21.52
C GLY A 277 1.21 -4.21 21.12
N TYR A 278 2.55 -4.17 20.98
CA TYR A 278 3.22 -2.97 20.48
C TYR A 278 2.75 -2.59 19.08
N ILE A 279 2.73 -1.29 18.79
CA ILE A 279 2.32 -0.78 17.48
C ILE A 279 3.47 -0.97 16.51
N TYR A 280 3.18 -1.52 15.33
CA TYR A 280 4.17 -1.57 14.26
C TYR A 280 4.20 -0.26 13.47
N LEU A 281 5.27 0.50 13.64
CA LEU A 281 5.60 1.68 12.84
C LEU A 281 7.02 1.51 12.31
N PRO A 282 7.21 1.01 11.07
CA PRO A 282 8.53 0.95 10.47
C PRO A 282 9.12 2.36 10.39
N LYS A 283 10.36 2.53 10.88
CA LYS A 283 11.07 3.82 10.74
C LYS A 283 11.35 4.04 9.24
N ARG A 284 10.64 4.98 8.59
CA ARG A 284 11.06 5.50 7.27
C ARG A 284 12.47 6.12 7.40
N ARG A 285 13.41 5.63 6.59
CA ARG A 285 14.87 5.90 6.68
C ARG A 285 15.23 7.39 6.57
N ASP A 286 16.12 7.84 7.44
CA ASP A 286 16.91 9.06 7.28
C ASP A 286 18.19 8.70 6.50
N THR A 287 18.39 9.26 5.32
CA THR A 287 19.27 8.74 4.25
C THR A 287 20.76 9.03 4.41
N THR A 288 21.19 9.68 5.49
CA THR A 288 22.51 10.32 5.54
C THR A 288 23.61 9.58 6.30
N LYS A 289 23.33 8.53 7.09
CA LYS A 289 24.39 7.83 7.84
C LYS A 289 24.10 6.34 7.97
N GLN A 290 24.90 5.48 7.31
CA GLN A 290 25.69 4.40 7.95
C GLN A 290 26.08 3.20 7.07
N ARG A 291 27.17 2.55 7.55
CA ARG A 291 27.85 1.31 7.15
C ARG A 291 26.94 0.07 7.08
N VAL A 292 27.03 -0.69 5.99
CA VAL A 292 26.32 -1.95 5.72
C VAL A 292 27.18 -3.13 6.18
N ILE A 293 26.60 -4.07 6.93
CA ILE A 293 27.18 -5.41 7.17
C ILE A 293 26.54 -6.33 6.13
N LYS A 294 27.35 -6.99 5.29
CA LYS A 294 26.90 -7.84 4.17
C LYS A 294 26.87 -9.31 4.61
N MET A 295 25.78 -10.02 4.31
CA MET A 295 25.74 -11.49 4.28
C MET A 295 25.17 -11.96 2.94
N LYS A 296 25.62 -13.13 2.48
CA LYS A 296 25.17 -13.74 1.22
C LYS A 296 23.67 -14.04 1.29
N GLY A 297 22.92 -13.63 0.27
CA GLY A 297 21.57 -14.12 -0.01
C GLY A 297 20.41 -13.44 0.70
N LEU A 298 20.65 -12.56 1.68
CA LEU A 298 19.54 -11.82 2.30
C LEU A 298 20.00 -10.43 2.71
N SER A 299 19.55 -9.47 1.95
CA SER A 299 19.60 -8.08 2.36
C SER A 299 18.17 -7.58 2.27
N VAL A 300 17.43 -7.92 3.32
CA VAL A 300 16.21 -7.19 3.67
C VAL A 300 16.70 -6.17 4.67
N GLY A 301 16.84 -4.92 4.26
CA GLY A 301 17.18 -3.81 5.14
C GLY A 301 16.09 -3.42 6.15
N ILE A 302 15.32 -4.40 6.65
CA ILE A 302 15.03 -4.45 8.07
C ILE A 302 16.38 -4.68 8.74
N ARG A 303 17.15 -3.62 8.96
CA ARG A 303 18.20 -3.71 9.98
C ARG A 303 17.51 -4.21 11.23
N MET A 304 18.02 -5.29 11.80
CA MET A 304 17.82 -5.74 13.18
C MET A 304 17.98 -4.55 14.13
N ASN A 305 16.95 -3.74 14.21
CA ASN A 305 16.82 -2.76 15.26
C ASN A 305 16.09 -3.54 16.35
N SER A 306 16.66 -3.54 17.55
CA SER A 306 16.08 -4.20 18.73
C SER A 306 14.58 -3.92 18.87
N PHE A 307 14.12 -2.76 18.42
CA PHE A 307 12.70 -2.40 18.37
C PHE A 307 11.81 -3.35 17.57
N PHE A 308 12.22 -3.77 16.35
CA PHE A 308 11.41 -4.67 15.53
C PHE A 308 11.39 -6.09 16.08
N MET A 309 12.52 -6.57 16.60
CA MET A 309 12.57 -7.87 17.28
C MET A 309 11.72 -7.87 18.56
N ASN A 310 11.80 -6.79 19.35
CA ASN A 310 10.97 -6.64 20.54
C ASN A 310 9.48 -6.61 20.23
N LEU A 311 9.09 -6.01 19.10
CA LEU A 311 7.70 -6.04 18.61
C LEU A 311 7.25 -7.47 18.30
N LEU A 312 8.00 -8.20 17.47
CA LEU A 312 7.60 -9.57 17.11
C LEU A 312 7.59 -10.50 18.32
N LEU A 313 8.61 -10.42 19.19
CA LEU A 313 8.63 -11.19 20.44
C LEU A 313 7.45 -10.83 21.34
N ASN A 314 7.07 -9.56 21.42
CA ASN A 314 5.87 -9.15 22.16
C ASN A 314 4.60 -9.78 21.57
N TRP A 315 4.44 -9.77 20.25
CA TRP A 315 3.28 -10.33 19.57
C TRP A 315 3.21 -11.87 19.68
N GLU A 316 4.36 -12.55 19.63
CA GLU A 316 4.44 -14.01 19.89
C GLU A 316 4.16 -14.37 21.34
N ASN A 317 4.65 -13.57 22.29
CA ASN A 317 4.35 -13.77 23.70
C ASN A 317 2.86 -13.59 23.97
N LEU A 318 2.22 -12.63 23.32
CA LEU A 318 0.77 -12.48 23.36
C LEU A 318 0.07 -13.70 22.74
N SER A 319 0.45 -14.15 21.54
CA SER A 319 -0.21 -15.29 20.91
C SER A 319 -0.04 -16.60 21.68
N SER A 320 1.12 -16.82 22.29
CA SER A 320 1.41 -18.01 23.11
C SER A 320 0.62 -18.06 24.43
N SER A 321 0.01 -16.94 24.86
CA SER A 321 -0.93 -16.95 25.99
C SER A 321 -2.26 -17.66 25.67
N ILE A 322 -2.59 -17.82 24.37
CA ILE A 322 -3.78 -18.52 23.92
C ILE A 322 -3.54 -20.03 23.94
N VAL A 323 -4.25 -20.76 24.80
CA VAL A 323 -4.13 -22.22 24.90
C VAL A 323 -4.89 -22.94 23.79
N THR A 324 -6.08 -22.47 23.45
CA THR A 324 -6.92 -23.05 22.38
C THR A 324 -7.71 -21.94 21.72
N HIS A 325 -7.44 -21.70 20.43
CA HIS A 325 -8.19 -20.70 19.68
C HIS A 325 -9.66 -21.14 19.51
N PRO A 326 -10.64 -20.22 19.53
CA PRO A 326 -12.07 -20.56 19.43
C PRO A 326 -12.46 -21.40 18.21
N THR A 327 -11.76 -21.21 17.08
CA THR A 327 -11.99 -21.99 15.84
C THR A 327 -11.39 -23.40 15.89
N ARG A 328 -10.67 -23.76 16.97
CA ARG A 328 -9.89 -25.00 17.14
C ARG A 328 -8.72 -25.17 16.18
N GLU A 329 -8.42 -24.15 15.39
CA GLU A 329 -7.24 -24.12 14.53
C GLU A 329 -5.97 -23.96 15.39
N ALA A 330 -4.83 -24.41 14.85
CA ALA A 330 -3.55 -24.24 15.51
C ALA A 330 -3.23 -22.75 15.70
N VAL A 331 -2.88 -22.35 16.91
CA VAL A 331 -2.61 -20.95 17.29
C VAL A 331 -1.53 -20.32 16.42
N GLY A 332 -0.46 -21.07 16.09
CA GLY A 332 0.61 -20.58 15.21
C GLY A 332 0.13 -20.25 13.79
N SER A 333 -0.78 -21.05 13.24
CA SER A 333 -1.39 -20.80 11.92
C SER A 333 -2.37 -19.62 11.95
N VAL A 334 -3.15 -19.48 13.02
CA VAL A 334 -4.02 -18.29 13.22
C VAL A 334 -3.16 -17.03 13.35
N PHE A 335 -2.12 -17.09 14.18
CA PHE A 335 -1.18 -15.98 14.37
C PHE A 335 -0.59 -15.53 13.04
N ALA A 336 0.01 -16.45 12.29
CA ALA A 336 0.61 -16.14 11.00
C ALA A 336 -0.40 -15.49 10.02
N ARG A 337 -1.62 -16.02 9.93
CA ARG A 337 -2.67 -15.42 9.08
C ARG A 337 -3.12 -14.06 9.58
N THR A 338 -3.28 -13.87 10.89
CA THR A 338 -3.69 -12.58 11.47
C THR A 338 -2.70 -11.48 11.13
N LEU A 339 -1.39 -11.74 11.17
CA LEU A 339 -0.37 -10.73 10.89
C LEU A 339 -0.43 -10.16 9.46
N ILE A 340 -1.01 -10.90 8.53
CA ILE A 340 -1.18 -10.52 7.13
C ILE A 340 -2.66 -10.35 6.75
N ALA A 341 -3.56 -10.26 7.73
CA ALA A 341 -5.01 -10.16 7.55
C ALA A 341 -5.59 -11.24 6.61
N ASN A 342 -5.06 -12.45 6.70
CA ASN A 342 -5.44 -13.62 5.91
C ASN A 342 -5.35 -13.37 4.39
N LEU A 343 -4.40 -12.54 3.95
CA LEU A 343 -4.09 -12.35 2.54
C LEU A 343 -3.59 -13.66 1.94
N ASP A 344 -4.13 -14.02 0.76
CA ASP A 344 -3.63 -15.14 0.00
C ASP A 344 -2.27 -14.79 -0.61
N ILE A 345 -1.21 -15.31 0.00
CA ILE A 345 0.18 -15.14 -0.43
C ILE A 345 0.81 -16.44 -0.93
N LEU A 346 0.04 -17.54 -0.89
CA LEU A 346 0.55 -18.88 -1.18
C LEU A 346 0.23 -19.30 -2.62
N ASP A 347 -0.64 -18.57 -3.32
CA ASP A 347 -0.97 -18.76 -4.75
C ASP A 347 -1.35 -20.22 -5.10
N GLY A 348 -2.03 -20.90 -4.17
CA GLY A 348 -2.44 -22.31 -4.32
C GLY A 348 -1.36 -23.34 -3.97
N GLU A 349 -0.19 -22.93 -3.50
CA GLU A 349 0.82 -23.83 -2.95
C GLU A 349 0.32 -24.54 -1.69
N ASN A 350 0.64 -25.83 -1.56
CA ASN A 350 0.27 -26.64 -0.41
C ASN A 350 1.29 -26.49 0.73
N ILE A 351 1.40 -25.28 1.26
CA ILE A 351 2.25 -24.94 2.41
C ILE A 351 1.42 -24.28 3.51
N SER A 352 1.85 -24.37 4.77
CA SER A 352 1.14 -23.71 5.85
C SER A 352 1.61 -22.26 6.02
N TYR A 353 0.68 -21.37 6.39
CA TYR A 353 1.03 -20.00 6.78
C TYR A 353 2.01 -19.95 7.96
N GLN A 354 1.96 -20.96 8.84
CA GLN A 354 2.88 -21.08 9.96
C GLN A 354 4.31 -21.35 9.50
N ASP A 355 4.51 -22.18 8.47
CA ASP A 355 5.83 -22.45 7.90
C ASP A 355 6.38 -21.22 7.17
N ALA A 356 5.53 -20.52 6.42
CA ALA A 356 5.90 -19.24 5.78
C ALA A 356 6.34 -18.20 6.82
N TYR A 357 5.62 -18.09 7.94
CA TYR A 357 6.00 -17.25 9.07
C TYR A 357 7.31 -17.70 9.73
N ALA A 358 7.49 -19.00 9.96
CA ALA A 358 8.69 -19.54 10.60
C ALA A 358 9.94 -19.31 9.74
N CYS A 359 9.85 -19.53 8.43
CA CYS A 359 10.91 -19.21 7.47
C CYS A 359 11.22 -17.71 7.45
N PHE A 360 10.19 -16.86 7.47
CA PHE A 360 10.36 -15.40 7.65
C PHE A 360 11.08 -15.05 8.96
N ARG A 361 10.72 -15.70 10.06
CA ARG A 361 11.34 -15.49 11.37
C ARG A 361 12.81 -15.93 11.39
N ASP A 362 13.14 -17.07 10.80
CA ASP A 362 14.52 -17.55 10.67
C ASP A 362 15.37 -16.57 9.86
N ALA A 363 14.86 -16.15 8.70
CA ALA A 363 15.49 -15.14 7.86
C ALA A 363 15.72 -13.83 8.65
N LEU A 364 14.75 -13.41 9.45
CA LEU A 364 14.85 -12.22 10.29
C LEU A 364 15.91 -12.34 11.40
N LEU A 365 16.06 -13.53 11.98
CA LEU A 365 17.09 -13.84 12.99
C LEU A 365 18.49 -14.01 12.38
N GLY A 366 18.61 -13.96 11.05
CA GLY A 366 19.87 -14.17 10.34
C GLY A 366 20.27 -15.64 10.23
N HIS A 367 19.34 -16.56 10.43
CA HIS A 367 19.54 -18.00 10.19
C HIS A 367 19.48 -18.32 8.69
N THR A 368 20.12 -19.41 8.28
CA THR A 368 20.01 -19.91 6.90
C THR A 368 18.64 -20.56 6.68
N VAL A 369 18.00 -20.26 5.55
CA VAL A 369 16.68 -20.79 5.19
C VAL A 369 16.72 -21.99 4.24
N ASP A 370 17.92 -22.42 3.85
CA ASP A 370 18.14 -23.53 2.88
C ASP A 370 17.52 -24.86 3.32
N HIS A 371 17.27 -25.01 4.61
CA HIS A 371 16.66 -26.20 5.20
C HIS A 371 15.13 -26.26 5.00
N TRP A 372 14.49 -25.14 4.65
CA TRP A 372 13.06 -25.08 4.33
C TRP A 372 12.80 -25.60 2.91
N PRO A 373 11.64 -26.22 2.64
CA PRO A 373 11.24 -26.56 1.26
C PRO A 373 11.22 -25.34 0.36
N LYS A 374 11.52 -25.52 -0.94
CA LYS A 374 11.61 -24.43 -1.91
C LYS A 374 10.35 -23.55 -1.96
N ALA A 375 9.16 -24.16 -1.94
CA ALA A 375 7.88 -23.45 -1.87
C ALA A 375 7.79 -22.48 -0.67
N VAL A 376 8.25 -22.91 0.52
CA VAL A 376 8.27 -22.09 1.73
C VAL A 376 9.28 -20.94 1.61
N GLN A 377 10.45 -21.20 1.02
CA GLN A 377 11.44 -20.15 0.74
C GLN A 377 10.87 -19.10 -0.24
N ASP A 378 10.12 -19.52 -1.25
CA ASP A 378 9.51 -18.63 -2.25
C ASP A 378 8.30 -17.86 -1.68
N ALA A 379 7.64 -18.38 -0.64
CA ALA A 379 6.56 -17.68 0.09
C ALA A 379 7.06 -16.67 1.14
N GLN A 380 8.23 -16.90 1.74
CA GLN A 380 8.85 -16.01 2.73
C GLN A 380 8.89 -14.51 2.34
N PRO A 381 9.37 -14.12 1.14
CA PRO A 381 9.42 -12.71 0.74
C PRO A 381 8.03 -12.11 0.54
N ARG A 382 7.07 -12.90 0.01
CA ARG A 382 5.66 -12.51 -0.13
C ARG A 382 5.03 -12.26 1.25
N TYR A 383 5.31 -13.14 2.21
CA TYR A 383 4.87 -12.98 3.59
C TYR A 383 5.42 -11.70 4.23
N LEU A 384 6.71 -11.44 4.07
CA LEU A 384 7.34 -10.23 4.60
C LEU A 384 6.68 -8.96 4.03
N GLN A 385 6.46 -8.90 2.71
CA GLN A 385 5.82 -7.76 2.06
C GLN A 385 4.37 -7.56 2.55
N ALA A 386 3.63 -8.66 2.66
CA ALA A 386 2.27 -8.64 3.20
C ALA A 386 2.26 -8.13 4.65
N PHE A 387 3.15 -8.65 5.49
CA PHE A 387 3.32 -8.23 6.87
C PHE A 387 3.64 -6.75 6.98
N ASP A 388 4.67 -6.27 6.26
CA ASP A 388 5.15 -4.89 6.36
C ASP A 388 4.01 -3.90 6.09
N THR A 389 3.15 -4.20 5.12
CA THR A 389 2.06 -3.27 4.83
C THR A 389 0.81 -3.48 5.69
N ILE A 390 0.42 -4.73 5.96
CA ILE A 390 -0.79 -5.02 6.75
C ILE A 390 -0.58 -4.67 8.22
N ALA A 391 0.58 -4.94 8.80
CA ALA A 391 0.83 -4.62 10.20
C ALA A 391 1.08 -3.11 10.41
N HIS A 392 1.49 -2.36 9.39
CA HIS A 392 1.88 -0.95 9.55
C HIS A 392 0.73 -0.09 10.06
N GLY A 393 0.97 0.60 11.17
CA GLY A 393 -0.01 1.46 11.84
C GLY A 393 -1.03 0.69 12.67
N ARG A 394 -0.77 -0.60 12.94
CA ARG A 394 -1.66 -1.51 13.66
C ARG A 394 -0.95 -2.16 14.83
N CYS A 395 -1.74 -2.74 15.72
CA CYS A 395 -1.28 -3.55 16.85
C CYS A 395 -2.01 -4.90 16.85
N LEU A 396 -1.32 -5.94 17.34
CA LEU A 396 -1.98 -7.21 17.64
C LEU A 396 -2.92 -7.03 18.83
N VAL A 397 -4.13 -7.56 18.75
CA VAL A 397 -5.09 -7.55 19.84
C VAL A 397 -5.55 -8.97 20.16
N ILE A 398 -5.78 -9.23 21.44
CA ILE A 398 -6.40 -10.47 21.94
C ILE A 398 -7.64 -10.10 22.72
N THR A 399 -8.72 -10.86 22.53
CA THR A 399 -10.01 -10.63 23.15
C THR A 399 -10.28 -11.57 24.33
N SER A 400 -11.35 -11.33 25.09
CA SER A 400 -11.66 -12.09 26.31
C SER A 400 -11.99 -13.57 26.06
N ARG A 401 -12.39 -13.92 24.84
CA ARG A 401 -12.59 -15.30 24.38
C ARG A 401 -11.44 -15.81 23.52
N ASP A 402 -10.25 -15.23 23.64
CA ASP A 402 -9.04 -15.66 22.94
C ASP A 402 -9.10 -15.54 21.41
N TYR A 403 -9.94 -14.65 20.85
CA TYR A 403 -9.80 -14.27 19.45
C TYR A 403 -8.60 -13.36 19.27
N MET A 404 -7.95 -13.50 18.12
CA MET A 404 -6.78 -12.71 17.75
C MET A 404 -7.08 -11.85 16.51
N GLY A 405 -6.66 -10.59 16.54
CA GLY A 405 -6.88 -9.68 15.41
C GLY A 405 -5.80 -8.60 15.30
N LEU A 406 -5.89 -7.81 14.23
CA LEU A 406 -5.15 -6.56 14.08
C LEU A 406 -6.09 -5.38 14.34
N GLY A 407 -5.78 -4.60 15.37
CA GLY A 407 -6.49 -3.38 15.69
C GLY A 407 -5.80 -2.13 15.12
N PRO A 408 -6.53 -1.02 14.93
CA PRO A 408 -5.90 0.28 14.66
C PRO A 408 -4.96 0.67 15.81
N LEU A 409 -3.97 1.53 15.55
CA LEU A 409 -3.02 1.98 16.60
C LEU A 409 -3.64 2.58 17.87
N SER A 410 -4.90 3.02 17.81
CA SER A 410 -5.63 3.58 18.95
C SER A 410 -6.32 2.51 19.81
N SER A 411 -6.23 1.23 19.42
CA SER A 411 -6.87 0.13 20.15
C SER A 411 -6.37 0.06 21.58
N SER A 412 -7.30 -0.12 22.51
CA SER A 412 -7.05 -0.14 23.94
C SER A 412 -7.77 -1.32 24.61
N VAL A 413 -7.27 -1.74 25.77
CA VAL A 413 -7.96 -2.73 26.61
C VAL A 413 -9.33 -2.17 27.01
N GLY A 414 -10.38 -2.98 26.84
CA GLY A 414 -11.77 -2.59 27.08
C GLY A 414 -12.54 -2.21 25.82
N ASP A 415 -11.86 -1.95 24.70
CA ASP A 415 -12.50 -1.69 23.41
C ASP A 415 -13.34 -2.89 22.96
N LYS A 416 -14.47 -2.62 22.29
CA LYS A 416 -15.40 -3.64 21.79
C LYS A 416 -15.09 -3.97 20.34
N VAL A 417 -15.04 -5.26 20.03
CA VAL A 417 -15.03 -5.79 18.67
C VAL A 417 -16.48 -5.97 18.24
N VAL A 418 -16.89 -5.30 17.18
CA VAL A 418 -18.30 -5.13 16.74
C VAL A 418 -18.49 -5.61 15.31
#